data_AF-A0A6N7FH30-F1
#
_entry.id   AF-A0A6N7FH30-F1
#
_cell.length_a   1.000
_cell.length_b   1.000
_cell.length_c   1.000
_cell.angle_alpha   90.00
_cell.angle_beta   90.00
_cell.angle_gamma   90.00
#
_symmetry.space_group_name_H-M   'P 1'
#
loop_
_entity.id
_entity.type
_entity.pdbx_description
1 polymer ?
#
loop_
_entity_poly.entity_id
_entity_poly.type
_entity_poly.pdbx_seq_one_letter_code
_entity_poly.pdbx_strand_id
1 'polypeptide(L)'
;MALVRAWSERVGERRRARPCRVLLVDETSLRRRHRYVTVVSNGETGDVLAVVRHRDYRALSGFLASQGQRWCRRVEVVVTDGSHSYRAAVERHLGGATHVVDRFHVVRWFAAGLIEVRRRVQRLGEPGESPAFNPEIFRTRYLQLARAQHLGSDRFARLAHALMQDPELWHAWRLTQQLYEIYDAADEGTAAERIEA
;
A
#
# COMPACT_ATOMS: atom_id res chain seq x y z
N MET A 1 24.54 -4.29 -22.31
CA MET A 1 24.02 -3.67 -21.06
C MET A 1 24.28 -2.17 -20.94
N ALA A 2 25.41 -1.62 -21.42
CA ALA A 2 25.67 -0.17 -21.36
C ALA A 2 24.65 0.68 -22.14
N LEU A 3 24.28 0.25 -23.34
CA LEU A 3 23.28 0.93 -24.18
C LEU A 3 21.92 1.08 -23.47
N VAL A 4 21.41 0.01 -22.85
CA VAL A 4 20.12 0.02 -22.13
C VAL A 4 20.14 0.99 -20.96
N ARG A 5 21.24 1.03 -20.18
CA ARG A 5 21.41 1.99 -19.08
C ARG A 5 21.43 3.43 -19.59
N ALA A 6 22.25 3.72 -20.60
CA ALA A 6 22.35 5.06 -21.19
C ALA A 6 21.00 5.55 -21.77
N TRP A 7 20.24 4.66 -22.41
CA TRP A 7 18.90 5.01 -22.89
C TRP A 7 17.91 5.22 -21.75
N SER A 8 17.96 4.39 -20.70
CA SER A 8 17.13 4.57 -19.52
C SER A 8 17.40 5.91 -18.83
N GLU A 9 18.66 6.32 -18.72
CA GLU A 9 19.06 7.62 -18.17
C GLU A 9 18.54 8.77 -19.04
N ARG A 10 18.75 8.74 -20.36
CA ARG A 10 18.25 9.77 -21.30
C ARG A 10 16.73 9.90 -21.30
N VAL A 11 16.02 8.77 -21.25
CA VAL A 11 14.56 8.77 -21.15
C VAL A 11 14.12 9.38 -19.82
N GLY A 12 14.80 9.02 -18.73
CA GLY A 12 14.57 9.61 -17.42
C GLY A 12 14.81 11.12 -17.40
N GLU A 13 15.89 11.62 -17.99
CA GLU A 13 16.19 13.06 -18.08
C GLU A 13 15.08 13.81 -18.83
N ARG A 14 14.66 13.30 -19.99
CA ARG A 14 13.56 13.90 -20.76
C ARG A 14 12.25 13.92 -19.98
N ARG A 15 11.95 12.86 -19.22
CA ARG A 15 10.76 12.80 -18.36
C ARG A 15 10.84 13.78 -17.20
N ARG A 16 12.01 13.89 -16.55
CA ARG A 16 12.25 14.79 -15.41
C ARG A 16 12.30 16.27 -15.79
N ALA A 17 12.45 16.58 -17.08
CA ALA A 17 12.31 17.94 -17.60
C ALA A 17 10.85 18.45 -17.55
N ARG A 18 9.86 17.53 -17.55
CA ARG A 18 8.45 17.87 -17.36
C ARG A 18 8.17 18.18 -15.89
N PRO A 19 7.19 19.06 -15.59
CA PRO A 19 6.71 19.25 -14.22
C PRO A 19 6.21 17.93 -13.61
N CYS A 20 6.43 17.77 -12.31
CA CYS A 20 5.95 16.65 -11.52
C CYS A 20 5.46 17.22 -10.18
N ARG A 21 4.15 17.45 -10.07
CA ARG A 21 3.54 17.95 -8.82
C ARG A 21 3.22 16.81 -7.88
N VAL A 22 2.85 15.65 -8.43
CA VAL A 22 2.64 14.41 -7.68
C VAL A 22 3.79 13.44 -7.94
N LEU A 23 4.55 13.12 -6.90
CA LEU A 23 5.66 12.17 -6.94
C LEU A 23 5.24 10.85 -6.30
N LEU A 24 5.33 9.75 -7.03
CA LEU A 24 5.08 8.41 -6.49
C LEU A 24 6.41 7.71 -6.24
N VAL A 25 6.60 7.16 -5.05
CA VAL A 25 7.80 6.39 -4.67
C VAL A 25 7.38 5.04 -4.12
N ASP A 26 7.82 3.97 -4.78
CA ASP A 26 7.52 2.60 -4.35
C ASP A 26 8.77 1.72 -4.38
N GLU A 27 8.75 0.63 -3.62
CA GLU A 27 9.78 -0.40 -3.68
C GLU A 27 9.36 -1.56 -4.58
N THR A 28 10.28 -2.06 -5.41
CA THR A 28 10.07 -3.31 -6.13
C THR A 28 11.28 -4.23 -6.06
N SER A 29 11.03 -5.54 -6.04
CA SER A 29 12.10 -6.53 -6.04
C SER A 29 12.48 -6.91 -7.48
N LEU A 30 13.71 -6.61 -7.90
CA LEU A 30 14.23 -7.00 -9.22
C LEU A 30 14.51 -8.51 -9.33
N ARG A 31 14.67 -9.20 -8.18
CA ARG A 31 14.79 -10.66 -8.07
C ARG A 31 14.22 -11.05 -6.71
N ARG A 32 13.42 -12.12 -6.64
CA ARG A 32 12.85 -12.61 -5.38
C ARG A 32 13.92 -12.62 -4.28
N ARG A 33 13.66 -11.82 -3.23
CA ARG A 33 14.37 -11.76 -1.94
C ARG A 33 15.79 -11.19 -1.86
N HIS A 34 16.40 -10.62 -2.91
CA HIS A 34 17.81 -10.16 -2.80
C HIS A 34 18.18 -8.81 -3.39
N ARG A 35 17.33 -8.16 -4.19
CA ARG A 35 17.63 -6.82 -4.76
C ARG A 35 16.37 -5.97 -4.86
N TYR A 36 16.28 -4.98 -3.97
CA TYR A 36 15.23 -3.96 -4.00
C TYR A 36 15.70 -2.74 -4.80
N VAL A 37 14.75 -2.12 -5.49
CA VAL A 37 14.93 -0.82 -6.12
C VAL A 37 13.78 0.10 -5.73
N THR A 38 14.12 1.37 -5.56
CA THR A 38 13.14 2.45 -5.46
C THR A 38 12.75 2.87 -6.87
N VAL A 39 11.47 2.76 -7.18
CA VAL A 39 10.89 3.30 -8.42
C VAL A 39 10.29 4.65 -8.09
N VAL A 40 10.71 5.67 -8.84
CA VAL A 40 10.19 7.03 -8.73
C VAL A 40 9.44 7.36 -10.00
N SER A 41 8.18 7.77 -9.87
CA SER A 41 7.28 8.02 -10.99
C SER A 41 6.53 9.34 -10.83
N ASN A 42 6.13 9.93 -11.95
CA ASN A 42 5.22 11.08 -11.97
C ASN A 42 3.78 10.55 -11.84
N GLY A 43 3.08 10.95 -10.77
CA GLY A 43 1.71 10.54 -10.50
C GLY A 43 0.66 11.15 -11.44
N GLU A 44 0.98 12.25 -12.10
CA GLU A 44 0.08 12.91 -13.06
C GLU A 44 0.19 12.27 -14.45
N THR A 45 1.38 11.81 -14.86
CA THR A 45 1.60 11.26 -16.22
C THR A 45 1.78 9.74 -16.26
N GLY A 46 2.05 9.10 -15.11
CA GLY A 46 2.43 7.70 -15.04
C GLY A 46 3.86 7.40 -15.50
N ASP A 47 4.65 8.42 -15.87
CA ASP A 47 6.02 8.23 -16.33
C ASP A 47 6.95 7.80 -15.19
N VAL A 48 7.69 6.71 -15.39
CA VAL A 48 8.83 6.36 -14.50
C VAL A 48 9.97 7.36 -14.72
N LEU A 49 10.30 8.11 -13.68
CA LEU A 49 11.33 9.15 -13.65
C LEU A 49 12.71 8.57 -13.32
N ALA A 50 12.77 7.57 -12.44
CA ALA A 50 14.01 6.88 -12.09
C ALA A 50 13.75 5.50 -11.50
N VAL A 51 14.74 4.62 -11.62
CA VAL A 51 14.84 3.37 -10.88
C VAL A 51 16.19 3.38 -10.16
N VAL A 52 16.16 3.53 -8.85
CA VAL A 52 17.34 3.70 -8.01
C VAL A 52 17.60 2.40 -7.27
N ARG A 53 18.88 2.02 -7.13
CA ARG A 53 19.23 0.83 -6.35
C ARG A 53 18.97 1.06 -4.87
N HIS A 54 18.61 -0.03 -4.18
CA HIS A 54 18.25 -0.03 -2.77
C HIS A 54 16.90 0.62 -2.50
N ARG A 55 16.49 0.60 -1.24
CA ARG A 55 15.19 1.09 -0.74
C ARG A 55 15.35 1.93 0.54
N ASP A 56 16.57 2.38 0.79
CA ASP A 56 16.92 3.09 2.00
C ASP A 56 16.85 4.60 1.78
N TYR A 57 17.07 5.34 2.87
CA TYR A 57 17.12 6.78 2.86
C TYR A 57 18.13 7.32 1.82
N ARG A 58 19.28 6.65 1.66
CA ARG A 58 20.34 7.11 0.74
C ARG A 58 19.90 7.03 -0.72
N ALA A 59 19.15 5.98 -1.09
CA ALA A 59 18.62 5.82 -2.43
C ALA A 59 17.71 7.00 -2.83
N LEU A 60 16.66 7.27 -2.05
CA LEU A 60 15.73 8.36 -2.35
C LEU A 60 16.38 9.74 -2.16
N SER A 61 17.14 9.95 -1.09
CA SER A 61 17.85 11.21 -0.83
C SER A 61 18.85 11.54 -1.93
N GLY A 62 19.58 10.55 -2.45
CA GLY A 62 20.53 10.75 -3.54
C GLY A 62 19.83 11.18 -4.84
N PHE A 63 18.70 10.55 -5.16
CA PHE A 63 17.88 10.96 -6.30
C PHE A 63 17.37 12.40 -6.14
N LEU A 64 16.74 12.73 -5.02
CA LEU A 64 16.18 14.07 -4.79
C LEU A 64 17.27 15.15 -4.81
N ALA A 65 18.42 14.89 -4.16
CA ALA A 65 19.58 15.79 -4.19
C ALA A 65 20.05 16.06 -5.63
N SER A 66 20.12 15.03 -6.48
CA SER A 66 20.53 15.18 -7.88
C SER A 66 19.56 16.00 -8.74
N GLN A 67 18.29 16.10 -8.36
CA GLN A 67 17.32 16.95 -9.06
C GLN A 67 17.44 18.43 -8.65
N GLY A 68 17.97 18.69 -7.46
CA GLY A 68 18.19 20.02 -6.91
C GLY A 68 16.91 20.70 -6.39
N GLN A 69 17.11 21.77 -5.64
CA GLN A 69 16.03 22.43 -4.88
C GLN A 69 14.91 22.98 -5.76
N ARG A 70 15.25 23.51 -6.95
CA ARG A 70 14.26 24.06 -7.88
C ARG A 70 13.30 22.98 -8.38
N TRP A 71 13.80 21.77 -8.62
CA TRP A 71 12.95 20.65 -9.01
C TRP A 71 12.09 20.20 -7.84
N CYS A 72 12.71 19.99 -6.67
CA CYS A 72 12.03 19.54 -5.45
C CYS A 72 10.88 20.45 -5.01
N ARG A 73 11.05 21.78 -5.12
CA ARG A 73 10.00 22.76 -4.81
C ARG A 73 8.76 22.69 -5.70
N ARG A 74 8.81 22.00 -6.83
CA ARG A 74 7.65 21.81 -7.71
C ARG A 74 6.84 20.57 -7.34
N VAL A 75 7.37 19.69 -6.51
CA VAL A 75 6.63 18.55 -5.97
C VAL A 75 5.75 19.11 -4.84
N GLU A 76 4.44 18.95 -4.99
CA GLU A 76 3.42 19.39 -4.04
C GLU A 76 2.90 18.23 -3.21
N VAL A 77 2.86 17.02 -3.79
CA VAL A 77 2.44 15.80 -3.13
C VAL A 77 3.47 14.72 -3.38
N VAL A 78 3.86 14.00 -2.34
CA VAL A 78 4.66 12.79 -2.47
C VAL A 78 3.94 11.62 -1.82
N VAL A 79 3.75 10.55 -2.57
CA VAL A 79 3.13 9.32 -2.12
C VAL A 79 4.22 8.27 -1.95
N THR A 80 4.36 7.72 -0.74
CA THR A 80 5.32 6.64 -0.49
C THR A 80 4.65 5.48 0.23
N ASP A 81 5.32 4.33 0.32
CA ASP A 81 4.96 3.32 1.31
C ASP A 81 5.18 3.87 2.75
N GLY A 82 4.81 3.07 3.76
CA GLY A 82 5.02 3.40 5.18
C GLY A 82 6.48 3.34 5.67
N SER A 83 7.48 3.37 4.78
CA SER A 83 8.89 3.28 5.16
C SER A 83 9.39 4.53 5.88
N HIS A 84 9.91 4.34 7.10
CA HIS A 84 10.62 5.39 7.84
C HIS A 84 11.80 5.98 7.06
N SER A 85 12.45 5.17 6.20
CA SER A 85 13.57 5.64 5.37
C SER A 85 13.12 6.63 4.29
N TYR A 86 11.97 6.37 3.66
CA TYR A 86 11.42 7.30 2.67
C TYR A 86 10.85 8.54 3.34
N ARG A 87 10.15 8.40 4.46
CA ARG A 87 9.68 9.53 5.27
C ARG A 87 10.81 10.50 5.60
N ALA A 88 11.94 9.99 6.11
CA ALA A 88 13.09 10.83 6.45
C ALA A 88 13.70 11.55 5.22
N ALA A 89 13.70 10.92 4.05
CA ALA A 89 14.18 11.55 2.82
C ALA A 89 13.19 12.60 2.29
N VAL A 90 11.89 12.34 2.40
CA VAL A 90 10.82 13.29 2.08
C VAL A 90 10.92 14.52 2.97
N GLU A 91 10.98 14.35 4.29
CA GLU A 91 11.09 15.46 5.25
C GLU A 91 12.32 16.34 4.97
N ARG A 92 13.44 15.73 4.57
CA ARG A 92 14.68 16.46 4.26
C ARG A 92 14.61 17.29 2.97
N HIS A 93 14.06 16.72 1.90
CA HIS A 93 14.19 17.31 0.55
C HIS A 93 12.90 17.94 0.04
N LEU A 94 11.76 17.47 0.53
CA LEU A 94 10.40 17.82 0.10
C LEU A 94 9.56 18.34 1.26
N GLY A 95 10.15 19.02 2.24
CA GLY A 95 9.45 19.48 3.45
C GLY A 95 8.28 20.47 3.21
N GLY A 96 8.13 20.99 1.99
CA GLY A 96 6.96 21.79 1.58
C GLY A 96 5.86 20.99 0.87
N ALA A 97 6.07 19.69 0.62
CA ALA A 97 5.12 18.81 -0.04
C ALA A 97 4.27 18.05 0.99
N THR A 98 3.02 17.78 0.66
CA THR A 98 2.16 16.89 1.44
C THR A 98 2.63 15.45 1.26
N HIS A 99 3.03 14.80 2.36
CA HIS A 99 3.41 13.39 2.36
C HIS A 99 2.19 12.50 2.61
N VAL A 100 1.85 11.68 1.62
CA VAL A 100 0.71 10.76 1.65
C VAL A 100 1.24 9.32 1.72
N VAL A 101 0.63 8.49 2.57
CA VAL A 101 0.90 7.05 2.58
C VAL A 101 0.07 6.38 1.49
N ASP A 102 0.71 5.55 0.69
CA ASP A 102 0.07 4.82 -0.40
C ASP A 102 -1.10 3.94 0.10
N ARG A 103 -2.26 4.09 -0.55
CA ARG A 103 -3.50 3.39 -0.23
C ARG A 103 -3.35 1.87 -0.27
N PHE A 104 -2.60 1.34 -1.24
CA PHE A 104 -2.44 -0.10 -1.38
C PHE A 104 -1.72 -0.69 -0.16
N HIS A 105 -0.70 -0.01 0.36
CA HIS A 105 0.00 -0.42 1.58
C HIS A 105 -0.88 -0.37 2.82
N VAL A 106 -1.70 0.69 2.99
CA VAL A 106 -2.63 0.80 4.12
C VAL A 106 -3.64 -0.35 4.11
N VAL A 107 -4.28 -0.61 2.96
CA VAL A 107 -5.20 -1.74 2.79
C VAL A 107 -4.52 -3.07 3.09
N ARG A 108 -3.26 -3.25 2.66
CA ARG A 108 -2.50 -4.46 2.93
C ARG A 108 -2.26 -4.69 4.44
N TRP A 109 -2.04 -3.63 5.22
CA TRP A 109 -1.87 -3.75 6.67
C TRP A 109 -3.17 -4.17 7.36
N PHE A 110 -4.31 -3.59 6.99
CA PHE A 110 -5.61 -3.98 7.53
C PHE A 110 -5.95 -5.44 7.18
N ALA A 111 -5.73 -5.83 5.92
CA ALA A 111 -5.90 -7.22 5.49
C ALA A 111 -4.99 -8.18 6.28
N ALA A 112 -3.75 -7.79 6.58
CA ALA A 112 -2.85 -8.58 7.40
C ALA A 112 -3.39 -8.75 8.84
N GLY A 113 -3.88 -7.68 9.46
CA GLY A 113 -4.53 -7.73 10.77
C GLY A 113 -5.75 -8.66 10.80
N LEU A 114 -6.62 -8.58 9.79
CA LEU A 114 -7.75 -9.50 9.64
C LEU A 114 -7.28 -10.96 9.50
N ILE A 115 -6.21 -11.21 8.72
CA ILE A 115 -5.65 -12.55 8.57
C ILE A 115 -5.11 -13.08 9.90
N GLU A 116 -4.48 -12.23 10.73
CA GLU A 116 -3.99 -12.59 12.06
C GLU A 116 -5.13 -12.95 13.01
N VAL A 117 -6.17 -12.12 13.09
CA VAL A 117 -7.38 -12.38 13.88
C VAL A 117 -8.01 -13.70 13.44
N ARG A 118 -8.24 -13.88 12.13
CA ARG A 118 -8.76 -15.14 11.57
C ARG A 118 -7.90 -16.33 11.95
N ARG A 119 -6.55 -16.24 11.92
CA ARG A 119 -5.65 -17.34 12.31
C ARG A 119 -5.78 -17.71 13.78
N ARG A 120 -6.00 -16.72 14.65
CA ARG A 120 -6.21 -16.92 16.08
C ARG A 120 -7.57 -17.58 16.32
N VAL A 121 -8.65 -16.97 15.84
CA VAL A 121 -10.03 -17.48 16.00
C VAL A 121 -10.23 -18.86 15.37
N GLN A 122 -9.59 -19.12 14.22
CA GLN A 122 -9.68 -20.43 13.56
C GLN A 122 -9.09 -21.57 14.41
N ARG A 123 -8.16 -21.30 15.34
CA ARG A 123 -7.47 -22.36 16.09
C ARG A 123 -8.39 -22.94 17.16
N LEU A 124 -8.59 -24.26 17.15
CA LEU A 124 -9.44 -24.97 18.12
C LEU A 124 -8.65 -25.83 19.12
N GLY A 125 -7.39 -26.14 18.79
CA GLY A 125 -6.49 -26.93 19.62
C GLY A 125 -5.03 -26.69 19.21
N GLU A 126 -4.11 -27.38 19.85
CA GLU A 126 -2.69 -27.26 19.54
C GLU A 126 -2.31 -27.94 18.20
N PRO A 127 -1.19 -27.56 17.57
CA PRO A 127 -0.71 -28.24 16.37
C PRO A 127 -0.53 -29.75 16.61
N GLY A 128 -1.36 -30.57 15.95
CA GLY A 128 -1.35 -32.04 16.08
C GLY A 128 -2.65 -32.62 16.64
N GLU A 129 -3.52 -31.79 17.23
CA GLU A 129 -4.84 -32.21 17.72
C GLU A 129 -5.90 -32.21 16.60
N SER A 130 -7.00 -32.94 16.79
CA SER A 130 -8.11 -33.02 15.82
C SER A 130 -9.45 -32.65 16.47
N PRO A 131 -10.14 -31.60 15.97
CA PRO A 131 -9.72 -30.69 14.91
C PRO A 131 -8.78 -29.60 15.43
N ALA A 132 -7.58 -29.44 14.85
CA ALA A 132 -6.69 -28.33 15.16
C ALA A 132 -7.29 -26.95 14.77
N PHE A 133 -8.27 -26.93 13.86
CA PHE A 133 -8.86 -25.69 13.37
C PHE A 133 -10.32 -25.80 12.92
N ASN A 134 -11.04 -24.68 12.98
CA ASN A 134 -12.39 -24.52 12.46
C ASN A 134 -12.36 -24.48 10.91
N PRO A 135 -12.88 -25.50 10.21
CA PRO A 135 -12.81 -25.59 8.76
C PRO A 135 -13.69 -24.55 8.05
N GLU A 136 -14.74 -24.06 8.71
CA GLU A 136 -15.67 -23.10 8.14
C GLU A 136 -14.97 -21.74 7.95
N ILE A 137 -14.35 -21.23 9.02
CA ILE A 137 -13.56 -19.99 9.02
C ILE A 137 -12.40 -20.07 8.02
N PHE A 138 -11.78 -21.25 7.88
CA PHE A 138 -10.73 -21.46 6.89
C PHE A 138 -11.23 -21.39 5.45
N ARG A 139 -12.37 -22.02 5.17
CA ARG A 139 -12.94 -22.10 3.82
C ARG A 139 -13.45 -20.75 3.32
N THR A 140 -13.82 -19.83 4.22
CA THR A 140 -14.27 -18.47 3.87
C THR A 140 -13.15 -17.42 3.82
N ARG A 141 -11.87 -17.81 4.02
CA ARG A 141 -10.72 -16.86 4.10
C ARG A 141 -10.61 -15.85 2.94
N TYR A 142 -10.99 -16.22 1.72
CA TYR A 142 -10.96 -15.28 0.58
C TYR A 142 -12.20 -14.38 0.52
N LEU A 143 -13.35 -14.87 1.02
CA LEU A 143 -14.55 -14.04 1.16
C LEU A 143 -14.33 -12.97 2.23
N GLN A 144 -13.63 -13.30 3.31
CA GLN A 144 -13.25 -12.34 4.36
C GLN A 144 -12.39 -11.18 3.81
N LEU A 145 -11.56 -11.42 2.79
CA LEU A 145 -10.73 -10.38 2.17
C LEU A 145 -11.46 -9.60 1.07
N ALA A 146 -12.65 -10.03 0.65
CA ALA A 146 -13.41 -9.37 -0.38
C ALA A 146 -14.13 -8.12 0.16
N ARG A 147 -14.36 -7.15 -0.74
CA ARG A 147 -15.29 -6.03 -0.46
C ARG A 147 -16.72 -6.55 -0.45
N ALA A 148 -17.49 -6.22 0.58
CA ALA A 148 -18.86 -6.69 0.75
C ALA A 148 -19.74 -6.37 -0.46
N GLN A 149 -19.62 -5.15 -1.00
CA GLN A 149 -20.39 -4.69 -2.16
C GLN A 149 -20.12 -5.47 -3.46
N HIS A 150 -19.04 -6.26 -3.53
CA HIS A 150 -18.70 -7.09 -4.69
C HIS A 150 -19.11 -8.57 -4.50
N LEU A 151 -19.75 -8.92 -3.39
CA LEU A 151 -20.25 -10.27 -3.12
C LEU A 151 -21.72 -10.37 -3.51
N GLY A 152 -22.08 -11.40 -4.28
CA GLY A 152 -23.47 -11.78 -4.47
C GLY A 152 -24.08 -12.35 -3.17
N SER A 153 -25.41 -12.41 -3.11
CA SER A 153 -26.20 -12.84 -1.94
C SER A 153 -25.67 -14.12 -1.29
N ASP A 154 -25.45 -15.18 -2.07
CA ASP A 154 -25.09 -16.51 -1.55
C ASP A 154 -23.68 -16.51 -0.95
N ARG A 155 -22.74 -15.79 -1.59
CA ARG A 155 -21.38 -15.64 -1.08
C ARG A 155 -21.36 -14.79 0.18
N PHE A 156 -22.17 -13.73 0.22
CA PHE A 156 -22.30 -12.87 1.39
C PHE A 156 -22.93 -13.63 2.57
N ALA A 157 -23.99 -14.41 2.34
CA ALA A 157 -24.62 -15.25 3.38
C ALA A 157 -23.61 -16.25 3.97
N ARG A 158 -22.80 -16.90 3.12
CA ARG A 158 -21.74 -17.80 3.57
C ARG A 158 -20.65 -17.08 4.37
N LEU A 159 -20.29 -15.86 3.98
CA LEU A 159 -19.35 -15.04 4.74
C LEU A 159 -19.95 -14.66 6.09
N ALA A 160 -21.19 -14.17 6.12
CA ALA A 160 -21.89 -13.74 7.33
C ALA A 160 -21.98 -14.88 8.35
N HIS A 161 -22.33 -16.10 7.90
CA HIS A 161 -22.35 -17.27 8.77
C HIS A 161 -21.01 -17.52 9.46
N ALA A 162 -19.89 -17.40 8.73
CA ALA A 162 -18.56 -17.57 9.31
C ALA A 162 -18.16 -16.41 10.24
N LEU A 163 -18.54 -15.17 9.92
CA LEU A 163 -18.25 -14.01 10.76
C LEU A 163 -19.04 -14.04 12.08
N MET A 164 -20.27 -14.56 12.09
CA MET A 164 -21.11 -14.66 13.29
C MET A 164 -20.60 -15.68 14.32
N GLN A 165 -19.64 -16.53 13.97
CA GLN A 165 -19.08 -17.51 14.90
C GLN A 165 -18.17 -16.87 15.95
N ASP A 166 -17.63 -15.68 15.69
CA ASP A 166 -16.71 -15.00 16.60
C ASP A 166 -16.79 -13.47 16.43
N PRO A 167 -17.06 -12.72 17.52
CA PRO A 167 -17.20 -11.27 17.44
C PRO A 167 -15.89 -10.57 17.08
N GLU A 168 -14.73 -11.09 17.46
CA GLU A 168 -13.43 -10.51 17.09
C GLU A 168 -13.21 -10.58 15.57
N LEU A 169 -13.55 -11.72 14.96
CA LEU A 169 -13.47 -11.90 13.51
C LEU A 169 -14.42 -10.94 12.78
N TRP A 170 -15.65 -10.76 13.27
CA TRP A 170 -16.60 -9.80 12.71
C TRP A 170 -16.06 -8.37 12.78
N HIS A 171 -15.56 -7.93 13.94
CA HIS A 171 -15.01 -6.59 14.12
C HIS A 171 -13.81 -6.34 13.20
N ALA A 172 -12.87 -7.28 13.12
CA ALA A 172 -11.70 -7.16 12.25
C ALA A 172 -12.09 -7.05 10.76
N TRP A 173 -13.11 -7.81 10.34
CA TRP A 173 -13.66 -7.71 9.00
C TRP A 173 -14.32 -6.35 8.77
N ARG A 174 -15.15 -5.87 9.72
CA ARG A 174 -15.86 -4.60 9.62
C ARG A 174 -14.90 -3.42 9.51
N LEU A 175 -13.83 -3.39 10.31
CA LEU A 175 -12.77 -2.37 10.22
C LEU A 175 -12.11 -2.33 8.84
N THR A 176 -11.90 -3.51 8.23
CA THR A 176 -11.38 -3.59 6.86
C THR A 176 -12.38 -3.05 5.84
N GLN A 177 -13.69 -3.27 6.04
CA GLN A 177 -14.73 -2.69 5.17
C GLN A 177 -14.87 -1.17 5.35
N GLN A 178 -14.83 -0.66 6.58
CA GLN A 178 -14.85 0.78 6.86
C GLN A 178 -13.67 1.49 6.18
N LEU A 179 -12.48 0.88 6.16
CA LEU A 179 -11.36 1.42 5.40
C LEU A 179 -11.67 1.56 3.90
N TYR A 180 -12.34 0.58 3.31
CA TYR A 180 -12.78 0.70 1.91
C TYR A 180 -13.84 1.77 1.71
N GLU A 181 -14.77 1.90 2.65
CA GLU A 181 -15.78 2.96 2.64
C GLU A 181 -15.09 4.34 2.67
N ILE A 182 -14.09 4.57 3.51
CA ILE A 182 -13.32 5.84 3.51
C ILE A 182 -12.73 6.14 2.12
N TYR A 183 -12.12 5.13 1.46
CA TYR A 183 -11.51 5.32 0.14
C TYR A 183 -12.48 5.40 -1.04
N ASP A 184 -13.71 4.91 -0.86
CA ASP A 184 -14.78 4.98 -1.86
C ASP A 184 -15.67 6.22 -1.64
N ALA A 185 -15.35 7.09 -0.67
CA ALA A 185 -16.04 8.37 -0.45
C ALA A 185 -15.85 9.31 -1.65
N ALA A 186 -16.90 10.09 -1.98
CA ALA A 186 -16.89 11.00 -3.12
C ALA A 186 -16.03 12.26 -2.88
N ASP A 187 -15.91 12.67 -1.62
CA ASP A 187 -15.22 13.86 -1.18
C ASP A 187 -14.64 13.69 0.23
N GLU A 188 -13.83 14.67 0.64
CA GLU A 188 -13.14 14.68 1.94
C GLU A 188 -14.10 14.73 3.13
N GLY A 189 -15.23 15.45 3.01
CA GLY A 189 -16.22 15.53 4.08
C GLY A 189 -16.88 14.18 4.35
N THR A 190 -17.32 13.51 3.29
CA THR A 190 -17.86 12.15 3.35
C THR A 190 -16.83 11.16 3.89
N ALA A 191 -15.54 11.32 3.53
CA ALA A 191 -14.46 10.48 4.04
C ALA A 191 -14.24 10.70 5.55
N ALA A 192 -14.28 11.95 6.02
CA ALA A 192 -14.10 12.32 7.43
C ALA A 192 -15.22 11.77 8.31
N GLU A 193 -16.49 11.89 7.87
CA GLU A 193 -17.63 11.30 8.58
C GLU A 193 -17.47 9.78 8.76
N ARG A 194 -16.91 9.08 7.77
CA ARG A 194 -16.64 7.63 7.83
C ARG A 194 -15.48 7.24 8.74
N ILE A 195 -14.57 8.17 9.05
CA ILE A 195 -13.48 7.95 10.01
C ILE A 195 -14.02 8.04 11.45
N GLU A 196 -15.00 8.91 11.69
CA GLU A 196 -15.56 9.18 13.03
C GLU A 196 -16.69 8.20 13.44
N ALA A 197 -17.20 7.39 12.50
CA ALA A 197 -18.31 6.44 12.69
C ALA A 197 -17.87 5.03 13.12
#